data_AF-A0AAU7VM95-F1
#
_entry.id   AF-A0AAU7VM95-F1
#
_cell.length_a   1.000
_cell.length_b   1.000
_cell.length_c   1.000
_cell.angle_alpha   90.00
_cell.angle_beta   90.00
_cell.angle_gamma   90.00
#
_symmetry.space_group_name_H-M   'P 1'
#
loop_
_entity.id
_entity.type
_entity.pdbx_description
1 polymer ?
#
loop_
_entity_poly.entity_id
_entity_poly.type
_entity_poly.pdbx_seq_one_letter_code
_entity_poly.pdbx_strand_id
1 'polypeptide(L)'
;MDKTEIVNKIIRNKNLSLEQHHKEQIGKLKWEYADVLYSFRGVYTLGINVYYKDKVECCGLTIRPKKRTNDYQRVYSAKFIKENYSDFSELNNLGKLEDFIKVYNEIGNIIPIWPGGNMHKGMSQCYDIPDIYFNKSTIKRYSLHFFNSFKYKNSFLEEVLQGKYSKIETKGYLNFDKEEYKSFLVHIIKVIRYRTDCIEKWLKRK
;
A
#
# COMPACT_ATOMS: atom_id res chain seq x y z
N MET A 1 16.62 -14.80 -8.74
CA MET A 1 15.21 -15.04 -8.39
C MET A 1 14.37 -14.28 -9.42
N ASP A 2 13.49 -14.97 -10.16
CA ASP A 2 12.69 -14.37 -11.22
C ASP A 2 11.72 -13.31 -10.63
N LYS A 3 11.52 -12.18 -11.32
CA LYS A 3 10.63 -11.09 -10.90
C LYS A 3 9.20 -11.58 -10.71
N THR A 4 8.77 -12.51 -11.56
CA THR A 4 7.47 -13.19 -11.45
C THR A 4 7.39 -14.00 -10.15
N GLU A 5 8.49 -14.59 -9.70
CA GLU A 5 8.57 -15.34 -8.45
C GLU A 5 8.48 -14.44 -7.21
N ILE A 6 9.13 -13.27 -7.24
CA ILE A 6 9.05 -12.26 -6.18
C ILE A 6 7.62 -11.73 -6.04
N VAL A 7 7.02 -11.33 -7.17
CA VAL A 7 5.65 -10.83 -7.19
C VAL A 7 4.67 -11.93 -6.79
N ASN A 8 4.87 -13.17 -7.24
CA ASN A 8 4.07 -14.29 -6.77
C ASN A 8 4.23 -14.56 -5.26
N LYS A 9 5.40 -14.35 -4.66
CA LYS A 9 5.59 -14.43 -3.20
C LYS A 9 4.83 -13.31 -2.48
N ILE A 10 4.91 -12.08 -2.98
CA ILE A 10 4.16 -10.91 -2.46
C ILE A 10 2.64 -11.14 -2.57
N ILE A 11 2.15 -11.70 -3.68
CA ILE A 11 0.73 -11.96 -3.90
C ILE A 11 0.23 -13.19 -3.11
N ARG A 12 1.04 -14.26 -2.99
CA ARG A 12 0.61 -15.53 -2.41
C ARG A 12 0.46 -15.50 -0.90
N ASN A 13 1.22 -14.67 -0.19
CA ASN A 13 1.15 -14.52 1.27
C ASN A 13 1.02 -15.86 2.05
N LYS A 14 1.59 -16.96 1.53
CA LYS A 14 1.29 -18.31 2.02
C LYS A 14 2.28 -18.82 3.06
N ASN A 15 3.48 -18.24 3.16
CA ASN A 15 4.52 -18.81 4.03
C ASN A 15 5.10 -17.87 5.11
N LEU A 16 4.89 -16.56 5.07
CA LEU A 16 5.17 -15.63 6.17
C LEU A 16 4.64 -14.25 5.73
N SER A 17 3.66 -13.68 6.44
CA SER A 17 3.21 -12.32 6.15
C SER A 17 4.33 -11.31 6.48
N LEU A 18 4.29 -10.10 5.92
CA LEU A 18 5.33 -9.10 6.17
C LEU A 18 5.41 -8.75 7.67
N GLU A 19 4.27 -8.75 8.34
CA GLU A 19 4.16 -8.60 9.79
C GLU A 19 4.87 -9.72 10.54
N GLN A 20 4.73 -10.98 10.07
CA GLN A 20 5.44 -12.10 10.67
C GLN A 20 6.95 -12.03 10.41
N HIS A 21 7.38 -11.56 9.22
CA HIS A 21 8.80 -11.32 8.92
C HIS A 21 9.43 -10.31 9.89
N HIS A 22 8.67 -9.31 10.32
CA HIS A 22 9.12 -8.25 11.24
C HIS A 22 8.69 -8.43 12.70
N LYS A 23 8.21 -9.62 13.09
CA LYS A 23 7.60 -9.85 14.41
C LYS A 23 8.49 -9.41 15.58
N GLU A 24 9.80 -9.65 15.50
CA GLU A 24 10.74 -9.25 16.54
C GLU A 24 10.85 -7.73 16.67
N GLN A 25 11.00 -7.02 15.54
CA GLN A 25 11.08 -5.56 15.51
C GLN A 25 9.77 -4.93 16.02
N ILE A 26 8.62 -5.46 15.60
CA ILE A 26 7.27 -5.05 16.06
C ILE A 26 7.17 -5.19 17.59
N GLY A 27 7.65 -6.31 18.15
CA GLY A 27 7.71 -6.53 19.59
C GLY A 27 8.55 -5.48 20.32
N LYS A 28 9.75 -5.17 19.81
CA LYS A 28 10.63 -4.11 20.37
C LYS A 28 10.00 -2.72 20.28
N LEU A 29 9.24 -2.46 19.21
CA LEU A 29 8.50 -1.21 19.00
C LEU A 29 7.26 -1.09 19.89
N LYS A 30 6.85 -2.19 20.56
CA LYS A 30 5.62 -2.30 21.38
C LYS A 30 4.36 -1.99 20.58
N TRP A 31 4.35 -2.36 19.30
CA TRP A 31 3.16 -2.28 18.46
C TRP A 31 2.30 -3.51 18.68
N GLU A 32 1.15 -3.35 19.34
CA GLU A 32 0.26 -4.47 19.70
C GLU A 32 -0.39 -5.13 18.49
N TYR A 33 -0.81 -4.30 17.53
CA TYR A 33 -1.31 -4.74 16.24
C TYR A 33 -0.52 -4.04 15.16
N ALA A 34 -0.15 -4.78 14.13
CA ALA A 34 0.60 -4.29 13.00
C ALA A 34 -0.08 -4.70 11.68
N ASP A 35 0.19 -3.93 10.64
CA ASP A 35 -0.35 -4.14 9.30
C ASP A 35 0.63 -3.58 8.27
N VAL A 36 0.48 -3.98 7.01
CA VAL A 36 1.23 -3.41 5.89
C VAL A 36 0.71 -2.00 5.58
N LEU A 37 1.64 -1.04 5.48
CA LEU A 37 1.34 0.35 5.17
C LEU A 37 0.83 0.49 3.72
N TYR A 38 1.66 0.10 2.75
CA TYR A 38 1.31 0.12 1.33
C TYR A 38 1.15 -1.31 0.81
N SER A 39 -0.10 -1.68 0.49
CA SER A 39 -0.35 -2.99 -0.11
C SER A 39 0.15 -3.03 -1.57
N PHE A 40 0.86 -4.09 -1.95
CA PHE A 40 1.27 -4.25 -3.35
C PHE A 40 0.06 -4.29 -4.28
N ARG A 41 -1.00 -5.01 -3.90
CA ARG A 41 -2.23 -5.11 -4.70
C ARG A 41 -2.86 -3.75 -4.97
N GLY A 42 -2.89 -2.88 -3.97
CA GLY A 42 -3.44 -1.54 -4.09
C GLY A 42 -2.66 -0.68 -5.08
N VAL A 43 -1.35 -0.57 -4.84
CA VAL A 43 -0.43 0.20 -5.68
C VAL A 43 -0.39 -0.33 -7.13
N TYR A 44 -0.42 -1.65 -7.30
CA TYR A 44 -0.40 -2.29 -8.60
C TYR A 44 -1.73 -2.12 -9.34
N THR A 45 -2.87 -2.20 -8.65
CA THR A 45 -4.20 -1.96 -9.24
C THR A 45 -4.36 -0.55 -9.78
N LEU A 46 -3.82 0.46 -9.06
CA LEU A 46 -3.76 1.83 -9.58
C LEU A 46 -2.92 1.89 -10.86
N GLY A 47 -1.77 1.23 -10.88
CA GLY A 47 -0.93 1.13 -12.08
C GLY A 47 -1.68 0.52 -13.27
N ILE A 48 -2.44 -0.57 -13.05
CA ILE A 48 -3.25 -1.19 -14.11
C ILE A 48 -4.26 -0.17 -14.66
N ASN A 49 -4.96 0.55 -13.78
CA ASN A 49 -5.93 1.57 -14.19
C ASN A 49 -5.32 2.73 -14.97
N VAL A 50 -4.06 3.07 -14.71
CA VAL A 50 -3.35 4.15 -15.40
C VAL A 50 -2.85 3.71 -16.78
N TYR A 51 -2.22 2.53 -16.85
CA TYR A 51 -1.54 2.05 -18.06
C TYR A 51 -2.46 1.29 -19.02
N TYR A 52 -3.55 0.70 -18.54
CA TYR A 52 -4.41 -0.21 -19.29
C TYR A 52 -5.89 0.21 -19.23
N LYS A 53 -6.16 1.50 -19.44
CA LYS A 53 -7.53 2.07 -19.50
C LYS A 53 -8.42 1.41 -20.55
N ASP A 54 -7.83 0.78 -21.56
CA ASP A 54 -8.53 -0.04 -22.56
C ASP A 54 -9.03 -1.36 -21.96
N LYS A 55 -8.32 -1.97 -21.01
CA LYS A 55 -8.64 -3.26 -20.40
C LYS A 55 -9.52 -3.18 -19.15
N VAL A 56 -9.51 -2.05 -18.45
CA VAL A 56 -10.23 -1.89 -17.17
C VAL A 56 -11.14 -0.66 -17.17
N GLU A 57 -12.11 -0.65 -16.26
CA GLU A 57 -13.02 0.47 -16.06
C GLU A 57 -13.23 0.77 -14.57
N CYS A 58 -13.52 2.03 -14.27
CA CYS A 58 -13.93 2.46 -12.94
C CYS A 58 -15.46 2.40 -12.81
N CYS A 59 -15.95 1.54 -11.93
CA CYS A 59 -17.35 1.50 -11.50
C CYS A 59 -17.45 2.08 -10.09
N GLY A 60 -17.83 3.35 -9.99
CA GLY A 60 -17.71 4.12 -8.76
C GLY A 60 -16.25 4.26 -8.33
N LEU A 61 -15.92 3.83 -7.12
CA LEU A 61 -14.53 3.80 -6.61
C LEU A 61 -13.80 2.49 -6.91
N THR A 62 -14.41 1.57 -7.68
CA THR A 62 -13.93 0.21 -7.88
C THR A 62 -13.43 -0.03 -9.31
N ILE A 63 -12.21 -0.54 -9.46
CA ILE A 63 -11.60 -0.89 -10.76
C ILE A 63 -11.95 -2.34 -11.08
N ARG A 64 -12.55 -2.54 -12.25
CA ARG A 64 -13.02 -3.84 -12.75
C ARG A 64 -12.46 -4.10 -14.15
N PRO A 65 -12.25 -5.37 -14.52
CA PRO A 65 -11.97 -5.71 -15.91
C PRO A 65 -13.19 -5.38 -16.78
N LYS A 66 -12.95 -4.83 -17.98
CA LYS A 66 -14.05 -4.63 -18.96
C LYS A 66 -14.59 -5.97 -19.46
N LYS A 67 -13.68 -6.90 -19.77
CA LYS A 67 -14.01 -8.28 -20.09
C LYS A 67 -14.07 -9.08 -18.78
N ARG A 68 -15.28 -9.34 -18.28
CA ARG A 68 -15.50 -10.05 -17.02
C ARG A 68 -16.42 -11.26 -17.20
N THR A 69 -16.16 -12.31 -16.45
CA THR A 69 -17.01 -13.51 -16.39
C THR A 69 -18.16 -13.35 -15.41
N ASN A 70 -18.06 -12.43 -14.45
CA ASN A 70 -19.14 -12.04 -13.53
C ASN A 70 -18.93 -10.62 -12.98
N ASP A 71 -19.99 -10.01 -12.45
CA ASP A 71 -19.98 -8.62 -11.95
C ASP A 71 -19.20 -8.40 -10.65
N TYR A 72 -18.79 -9.48 -9.97
CA TYR A 72 -18.00 -9.44 -8.75
C TYR A 72 -16.50 -9.47 -9.02
N GLN A 73 -16.05 -9.70 -10.26
CA GLN A 73 -14.64 -9.70 -10.59
C GLN A 73 -14.02 -8.31 -10.33
N ARG A 74 -12.88 -8.30 -9.64
CA ARG A 74 -12.14 -7.09 -9.26
C ARG A 74 -10.69 -7.22 -9.68
N VAL A 75 -10.14 -6.13 -10.20
CA VAL A 75 -8.71 -6.05 -10.56
C VAL A 75 -7.83 -6.23 -9.32
N TYR A 76 -8.25 -5.66 -8.18
CA TYR A 76 -7.52 -5.77 -6.91
C TYR A 76 -7.38 -7.21 -6.36
N SER A 77 -8.20 -8.15 -6.81
CA SER A 77 -8.17 -9.51 -6.27
C SER A 77 -6.84 -10.22 -6.56
N ALA A 78 -6.30 -10.93 -5.57
CA ALA A 78 -5.06 -11.69 -5.72
C ALA A 78 -5.14 -12.71 -6.87
N LYS A 79 -6.32 -13.33 -7.06
CA LYS A 79 -6.61 -14.23 -8.17
C LYS A 79 -6.42 -13.54 -9.52
N PHE A 80 -7.09 -12.40 -9.73
CA PHE A 80 -7.02 -11.67 -10.99
C PHE A 80 -5.59 -11.23 -11.30
N ILE A 81 -4.91 -10.59 -10.35
CA ILE A 81 -3.54 -10.10 -10.55
C ILE A 81 -2.62 -11.25 -10.94
N LYS A 82 -2.72 -12.40 -10.26
CA LYS A 82 -1.90 -13.56 -10.55
C LYS A 82 -2.15 -14.14 -11.95
N GLU A 83 -3.42 -14.33 -12.31
CA GLU A 83 -3.81 -14.95 -13.58
C GLU A 83 -3.49 -14.07 -14.79
N ASN A 84 -3.45 -12.74 -14.60
CA ASN A 84 -3.28 -11.77 -15.69
C ASN A 84 -1.95 -11.00 -15.58
N TYR A 85 -1.03 -11.41 -14.70
CA TYR A 85 0.20 -10.65 -14.42
C TYR A 85 1.02 -10.39 -15.70
N SER A 86 1.15 -11.40 -16.56
CA SER A 86 1.86 -11.33 -17.85
C SER A 86 1.28 -10.28 -18.81
N ASP A 87 -0.01 -10.00 -18.70
CA ASP A 87 -0.74 -9.13 -19.65
C ASP A 87 -0.50 -7.64 -19.40
N PHE A 88 0.25 -7.34 -18.34
CA PHE A 88 0.54 -5.98 -17.88
C PHE A 88 2.05 -5.65 -17.98
N SER A 89 2.72 -6.15 -19.04
CA SER A 89 4.17 -6.04 -19.24
C SER A 89 4.74 -4.62 -19.15
N GLU A 90 4.08 -3.59 -19.68
CA GLU A 90 4.54 -2.19 -19.59
C GLU A 90 4.67 -1.73 -18.13
N LEU A 91 3.68 -2.07 -17.29
CA LEU A 91 3.68 -1.75 -15.87
C LEU A 91 4.71 -2.62 -15.13
N ASN A 92 4.80 -3.91 -15.48
CA ASN A 92 5.78 -4.82 -14.88
C ASN A 92 7.22 -4.37 -15.12
N ASN A 93 7.50 -3.80 -16.29
CA ASN A 93 8.82 -3.32 -16.68
C ASN A 93 9.10 -1.88 -16.24
N LEU A 94 8.15 -1.24 -15.55
CA LEU A 94 8.35 0.10 -15.01
C LEU A 94 9.41 0.07 -13.88
N GLY A 95 10.55 0.73 -14.11
CA GLY A 95 11.65 0.77 -13.14
C GLY A 95 11.22 1.27 -11.74
N LYS A 96 10.30 2.23 -11.67
CA LYS A 96 9.75 2.72 -10.39
C LYS A 96 8.90 1.70 -9.64
N LEU A 97 8.18 0.82 -10.34
CA LEU A 97 7.46 -0.27 -9.69
C LEU A 97 8.45 -1.30 -9.13
N GLU A 98 9.54 -1.55 -9.85
CA GLU A 98 10.62 -2.42 -9.38
C GLU A 98 11.32 -1.85 -8.14
N ASP A 99 11.59 -0.54 -8.11
CA ASP A 99 12.15 0.13 -6.93
C ASP A 99 11.22 0.01 -5.73
N PHE A 100 9.90 0.09 -5.92
CA PHE A 100 8.91 -0.17 -4.86
C PHE A 100 8.97 -1.61 -4.37
N ILE A 101 9.05 -2.60 -5.28
CA ILE A 101 9.16 -4.02 -4.91
C ILE A 101 10.41 -4.28 -4.07
N LYS A 102 11.54 -3.63 -4.38
CA LYS A 102 12.80 -3.77 -3.62
C LYS A 102 12.67 -3.33 -2.17
N VAL A 103 11.90 -2.28 -1.90
CA VAL A 103 11.69 -1.75 -0.53
C VAL A 103 10.45 -2.32 0.15
N TYR A 104 9.64 -3.13 -0.55
CA TYR A 104 8.34 -3.59 -0.06
C TYR A 104 8.44 -4.35 1.27
N ASN A 105 9.52 -5.13 1.44
CA ASN A 105 9.76 -5.94 2.63
C ASN A 105 10.54 -5.21 3.73
N GLU A 106 10.72 -3.90 3.65
CA GLU A 106 11.38 -3.16 4.72
C GLU A 106 10.42 -2.88 5.89
N ILE A 107 10.98 -2.75 7.11
CA ILE A 107 10.20 -2.42 8.32
C ILE A 107 9.45 -1.09 8.18
N GLY A 108 9.96 -0.17 7.36
CA GLY A 108 9.28 1.08 7.01
C GLY A 108 7.98 0.91 6.22
N ASN A 109 7.65 -0.31 5.77
CA ASN A 109 6.36 -0.65 5.18
C ASN A 109 5.40 -1.35 6.17
N ILE A 110 5.76 -1.44 7.47
CA ILE A 110 4.85 -1.88 8.54
C ILE A 110 4.36 -0.67 9.34
N ILE A 111 3.10 -0.70 9.78
CA ILE A 111 2.51 0.30 10.68
C ILE A 111 1.90 -0.35 11.91
N PRO A 112 1.86 0.36 13.06
CA PRO A 112 0.92 0.03 14.10
C PRO A 112 -0.50 0.35 13.64
N ILE A 113 -1.47 -0.45 14.08
CA ILE A 113 -2.89 -0.22 13.81
C ILE A 113 -3.72 -0.47 15.07
N TRP A 114 -4.96 0.04 15.10
CA TRP A 114 -5.90 -0.25 16.18
C TRP A 114 -6.69 -1.54 15.90
N PRO A 115 -7.26 -2.19 16.94
CA PRO A 115 -8.15 -3.34 16.75
C PRO A 115 -9.26 -3.05 15.73
N GLY A 116 -9.41 -3.91 14.73
CA GLY A 116 -10.39 -3.75 13.65
C GLY A 116 -10.03 -2.73 12.57
N GLY A 117 -8.92 -1.99 12.71
CA GLY A 117 -8.50 -0.97 11.74
C GLY A 117 -8.18 -1.53 10.36
N ASN A 118 -7.61 -2.74 10.26
CA ASN A 118 -7.36 -3.41 8.97
C ASN A 118 -8.66 -3.70 8.22
N MET A 119 -9.68 -4.23 8.92
CA MET A 119 -11.00 -4.50 8.32
C MET A 119 -11.65 -3.21 7.81
N HIS A 120 -11.61 -2.14 8.62
CA HIS A 120 -12.16 -0.84 8.24
C HIS A 120 -11.42 -0.21 7.04
N LYS A 121 -10.09 -0.38 6.97
CA LYS A 121 -9.25 0.03 5.83
C LYS A 121 -9.64 -0.73 4.55
N GLY A 122 -9.80 -2.04 4.63
CA GLY A 122 -10.20 -2.88 3.49
C GLY A 122 -11.61 -2.55 2.96
N MET A 123 -12.54 -2.18 3.85
CA MET A 123 -13.90 -1.77 3.48
C MET A 123 -14.00 -0.32 2.97
N SER A 124 -12.93 0.46 3.11
CA SER A 124 -12.92 1.88 2.80
C SER A 124 -12.84 2.22 1.31
N GLN A 125 -12.81 1.25 0.40
CA GLN A 125 -12.72 1.46 -1.06
C GLN A 125 -11.58 2.45 -1.43
N CYS A 126 -10.46 2.35 -0.73
CA CYS A 126 -9.29 3.22 -0.90
C CYS A 126 -8.08 2.47 -1.44
N TYR A 127 -8.25 1.23 -1.90
CA TYR A 127 -7.18 0.33 -2.37
C TYR A 127 -6.06 0.15 -1.35
N ASP A 128 -6.37 0.20 -0.05
CA ASP A 128 -5.39 0.21 1.03
C ASP A 128 -4.28 1.26 0.84
N ILE A 129 -4.63 2.42 0.25
CA ILE A 129 -3.72 3.55 0.14
C ILE A 129 -3.83 4.38 1.42
N PRO A 130 -2.79 4.39 2.26
CA PRO A 130 -2.85 5.01 3.58
C PRO A 130 -2.97 6.53 3.51
N ASP A 131 -2.37 7.17 2.50
CA ASP A 131 -2.47 8.61 2.22
C ASP A 131 -3.92 9.05 2.02
N ILE A 132 -4.79 8.17 1.50
CA ILE A 132 -6.23 8.41 1.37
C ILE A 132 -6.93 8.05 2.67
N TYR A 133 -6.72 6.81 3.13
CA TYR A 133 -7.47 6.24 4.24
C TYR A 133 -7.37 7.11 5.50
N PHE A 134 -6.16 7.37 5.98
CA PHE A 134 -5.94 8.13 7.21
C PHE A 134 -6.30 9.61 7.10
N ASN A 135 -6.49 10.12 5.88
CA ASN A 135 -6.89 11.49 5.63
C ASN A 135 -8.37 11.68 5.32
N LYS A 136 -9.16 10.61 5.28
CA LYS A 136 -10.62 10.72 5.18
C LYS A 136 -11.16 11.54 6.35
N SER A 137 -12.05 12.49 6.05
CA SER A 137 -12.65 13.39 7.03
C SER A 137 -13.22 12.66 8.26
N THR A 138 -13.83 11.49 8.04
CA THR A 138 -14.45 10.67 9.09
C THR A 138 -13.46 10.05 10.09
N ILE A 139 -12.20 9.82 9.71
CA ILE A 139 -11.21 9.18 10.58
C ILE A 139 -9.94 10.00 10.79
N LYS A 140 -9.78 11.13 10.11
CA LYS A 140 -8.54 11.93 10.13
C LYS A 140 -8.15 12.36 11.54
N ARG A 141 -9.11 12.87 12.31
CA ARG A 141 -8.89 13.28 13.71
C ARG A 141 -8.46 12.10 14.58
N TYR A 142 -9.10 10.95 14.40
CA TYR A 142 -8.74 9.72 15.11
C TYR A 142 -7.34 9.24 14.74
N SER A 143 -7.02 9.19 13.45
CA SER A 143 -5.72 8.77 12.93
C SER A 143 -4.58 9.63 13.47
N LEU A 144 -4.75 10.96 13.42
CA LEU A 144 -3.78 11.90 14.00
C LEU A 144 -3.60 11.68 15.51
N HIS A 145 -4.69 11.52 16.26
CA HIS A 145 -4.61 11.28 17.70
C HIS A 145 -3.89 9.96 18.03
N PHE A 146 -4.24 8.88 17.32
CA PHE A 146 -3.65 7.56 17.49
C PHE A 146 -2.13 7.59 17.28
N PHE A 147 -1.67 8.11 16.13
CA PHE A 147 -0.25 8.11 15.78
C PHE A 147 0.58 9.14 16.59
N ASN A 148 -0.03 10.23 17.07
CA ASN A 148 0.65 11.19 17.93
C ASN A 148 0.73 10.77 19.41
N SER A 149 0.02 9.71 19.80
CA SER A 149 0.12 9.17 21.16
C SER A 149 1.54 8.69 21.45
N PHE A 150 2.03 8.87 22.69
CA PHE A 150 3.41 8.52 23.06
C PHE A 150 3.78 7.07 22.70
N LYS A 151 2.80 6.16 22.76
CA LYS A 151 2.92 4.75 22.39
C LYS A 151 3.31 4.53 20.92
N TYR A 152 2.82 5.38 20.01
CA TYR A 152 2.96 5.20 18.56
C TYR A 152 3.73 6.32 17.87
N LYS A 153 4.38 7.22 18.63
CA LYS A 153 5.30 8.24 18.08
C LYS A 153 6.48 7.67 17.30
N ASN A 154 6.82 6.39 17.51
CA ASN A 154 7.83 5.66 16.75
C ASN A 154 7.32 5.12 15.40
N SER A 155 6.11 5.49 14.96
CA SER A 155 5.55 5.09 13.66
C SER A 155 6.04 5.95 12.49
N PHE A 156 6.47 7.20 12.74
CA PHE A 156 7.03 8.13 11.75
C PHE A 156 6.13 8.30 10.51
N LEU A 157 4.86 8.62 10.72
CA LEU A 157 3.82 8.68 9.67
C LEU A 157 3.49 10.10 9.18
N GLU A 158 4.30 11.09 9.52
CA GLU A 158 4.03 12.50 9.21
C GLU A 158 3.81 12.74 7.72
N GLU A 159 4.63 12.13 6.86
CA GLU A 159 4.52 12.24 5.39
C GLU A 159 3.22 11.62 4.83
N VAL A 160 2.65 10.61 5.50
CA VAL A 160 1.38 10.00 5.10
C VAL A 160 0.20 10.85 5.59
N LEU A 161 0.29 11.33 6.83
CA LEU A 161 -0.80 12.06 7.49
C LEU A 161 -0.91 13.53 7.03
N GLN A 162 0.20 14.11 6.57
CA GLN A 162 0.29 15.55 6.26
C GLN A 162 1.09 15.86 4.99
N GLY A 163 1.64 14.86 4.30
CA GLY A 163 2.45 15.09 3.11
C GLY A 163 1.66 15.39 1.84
N LYS A 164 2.35 15.36 0.69
CA LYS A 164 1.85 15.77 -0.64
C LYS A 164 0.49 15.17 -1.01
N TYR A 165 0.29 13.92 -0.64
CA TYR A 165 -0.82 13.08 -1.06
C TYR A 165 -2.01 13.08 -0.06
N SER A 166 -1.86 13.78 1.07
CA SER A 166 -2.83 13.80 2.20
C SER A 166 -4.15 14.52 1.92
N LYS A 167 -4.24 15.30 0.84
CA LYS A 167 -5.45 16.05 0.45
C LYS A 167 -6.17 15.43 -0.75
N ILE A 168 -5.65 14.34 -1.31
CA ILE A 168 -6.21 13.72 -2.50
C ILE A 168 -7.24 12.68 -2.07
N GLU A 169 -8.46 12.82 -2.55
CA GLU A 169 -9.51 11.83 -2.36
C GLU A 169 -9.31 10.60 -3.27
N THR A 170 -9.98 9.48 -2.97
CA THR A 170 -9.89 8.26 -3.78
C THR A 170 -10.05 8.51 -5.28
N LYS A 171 -11.01 9.34 -5.68
CA LYS A 171 -11.26 9.67 -7.09
C LYS A 171 -10.04 10.31 -7.76
N GLY A 172 -9.26 11.12 -7.03
CA GLY A 172 -8.03 11.73 -7.55
C GLY A 172 -6.99 10.68 -7.95
N TYR A 173 -6.78 9.65 -7.13
CA TYR A 173 -5.86 8.56 -7.45
C TYR A 173 -6.33 7.71 -8.63
N LEU A 174 -7.65 7.53 -8.77
CA LEU A 174 -8.22 6.81 -9.92
C LEU A 174 -8.06 7.58 -11.23
N ASN A 175 -7.84 8.89 -11.16
CA ASN A 175 -7.67 9.76 -12.32
C ASN A 175 -6.21 10.03 -12.68
N PHE A 176 -5.25 9.42 -11.99
CA PHE A 176 -3.83 9.62 -12.29
C PHE A 176 -3.52 9.40 -13.77
N ASP A 177 -2.64 10.26 -14.28
CA ASP A 177 -1.87 9.98 -15.48
C ASP A 177 -0.62 9.14 -15.17
N LYS A 178 0.15 8.81 -16.21
CA LYS A 178 1.37 7.98 -16.08
C LYS A 178 2.44 8.65 -15.21
N GLU A 179 2.58 9.97 -15.27
CA GLU A 179 3.60 10.72 -14.50
C GLU A 179 3.16 10.95 -13.05
N GLU A 180 1.88 11.17 -12.80
CA GLU A 180 1.32 11.23 -11.46
C GLU A 180 1.46 9.89 -10.73
N TYR A 181 1.21 8.78 -11.43
CA TYR A 181 1.44 7.43 -10.88
C TYR A 181 2.92 7.18 -10.58
N LYS A 182 3.83 7.53 -11.50
CA LYS A 182 5.29 7.43 -11.25
C LYS A 182 5.70 8.29 -10.05
N SER A 183 5.18 9.51 -9.95
CA SER A 183 5.43 10.41 -8.82
C SER A 183 4.91 9.82 -7.51
N PHE A 184 3.78 9.13 -7.55
CA PHE A 184 3.22 8.46 -6.38
C PHE A 184 4.07 7.26 -5.95
N LEU A 185 4.60 6.47 -6.89
CA LEU A 185 5.58 5.42 -6.58
C LEU A 185 6.84 5.98 -5.90
N VAL A 186 7.37 7.09 -6.42
CA VAL A 186 8.53 7.78 -5.80
C VAL A 186 8.21 8.22 -4.38
N HIS A 187 7.02 8.75 -4.13
CA HIS A 187 6.57 9.11 -2.78
C HIS A 187 6.50 7.90 -1.85
N ILE A 188 5.87 6.81 -2.27
CA ILE A 188 5.79 5.57 -1.48
C ILE A 188 7.19 5.08 -1.09
N ILE A 189 8.11 5.02 -2.05
CA ILE A 189 9.50 4.58 -1.82
C ILE A 189 10.20 5.50 -0.81
N LYS A 190 10.03 6.81 -0.94
CA LYS A 190 10.60 7.79 0.00
C LYS A 190 10.03 7.59 1.40
N VAL A 191 8.72 7.42 1.53
CA VAL A 191 8.05 7.17 2.82
C VAL A 191 8.60 5.90 3.47
N ILE A 192 8.64 4.78 2.74
CA ILE A 192 9.13 3.51 3.28
C ILE A 192 10.58 3.65 3.75
N ARG A 193 11.49 4.16 2.92
CA ARG A 193 12.91 4.28 3.28
C ARG A 193 13.13 5.21 4.47
N TYR A 194 12.47 6.37 4.47
CA TYR A 194 12.56 7.30 5.59
C TYR A 194 12.10 6.64 6.90
N ARG A 195 10.98 5.91 6.86
CA ARG A 195 10.46 5.18 8.01
C ARG A 195 11.42 4.07 8.45
N THR A 196 11.97 3.30 7.51
CA THR A 196 12.98 2.27 7.78
C THR A 196 14.15 2.87 8.57
N ASP A 197 14.76 3.94 8.06
CA ASP A 197 15.89 4.60 8.72
C ASP A 197 15.55 5.09 10.13
N CYS A 198 14.38 5.72 10.29
CA CYS A 198 13.94 6.25 11.58
C CYS A 198 13.65 5.14 12.59
N ILE A 199 12.98 4.07 12.17
CA ILE A 199 12.66 2.91 13.00
C ILE A 199 13.93 2.20 13.44
N GLU A 200 14.88 1.97 12.55
CA GLU A 200 16.14 1.32 12.89
C GLU A 200 16.97 2.16 13.85
N LYS A 201 17.04 3.49 13.66
CA LYS A 201 17.67 4.40 14.61
C LYS A 201 17.00 4.38 15.98
N TRP A 202 15.67 4.30 16.02
CA TRP A 202 14.93 4.18 17.27
C TRP A 202 15.24 2.86 17.99
N LEU A 203 15.29 1.75 17.24
CA LEU A 203 15.56 0.41 17.78
C LEU A 203 16.98 0.28 18.34
N LYS A 204 17.96 1.01 17.79
CA LYS A 204 19.34 1.03 18.29
C LYS A 204 19.54 1.86 19.56
N ARG A 205 18.60 2.76 19.90
CA ARG A 205 18.69 3.65 21.06
C ARG A 205 18.11 3.03 22.35
N LYS A 206 17.49 1.85 22.25
CA LYS A 206 16.88 1.11 23.36
C LYS A 206 17.60 -0.20 23.59
#